data_AF-A0A8C1ZAY5-F1
#
_entry.id   AF-A0A8C1ZAY5-F1
#
_cell.length_a   1.000
_cell.length_b   1.000
_cell.length_c   1.000
_cell.angle_alpha   90.00
_cell.angle_beta   90.00
_cell.angle_gamma   90.00
#
_symmetry.space_group_name_H-M   'P 1'
#
loop_
_entity.id
_entity.type
_entity.pdbx_description
1 polymer ?
#
loop_
_entity_poly.entity_id
_entity_poly.type
_entity_poly.pdbx_seq_one_letter_code
_entity_poly.pdbx_strand_id
1 'polypeptide(L)'
;MEEQCLKASVNTCGDCIKSGSGCAWCKDLNFTKAGEQEAARCNTAAMLRDKGCSSSGIINPKNDFIKTKDKPLAPGANPVQIQPQEVQLNLRPGLPQTFQLHFKRAIGYPVDLYYLMDLSYSMKDDLENVKQLGNNLLTELTRITGNARIGFGSFVDKTLLPYTDTNEAKLQRPCSDKSEPCQPAFGFQHVLSLTKDGTKFRDMVAKQHISGNLDPPEGSLDAIMQVAVCVKDIGWGNSTRLLVLATDDGFHMAGDGKLAAILEPNKETCELVKNKYSKSNLWDYPSVGQIARKLEEQNIQPIFAVTKKMETVYTELSKLIPKSAVGVLSEDSSNVVKIIVDAYNNLTSEVILAHEALPDFISVKYTSDCKGGESPSERGKCDNNNIITYYCFLFHPKSIWGNSWPNG
;
A
#
# COMPACT_ATOMS: atom_id res chain seq x y z
N MET A 1 29.69 29.29 8.40
CA MET A 1 29.19 29.15 9.78
C MET A 1 30.12 28.16 10.46
N GLU A 2 30.92 28.58 11.44
CA GLU A 2 31.81 27.66 12.17
C GLU A 2 30.95 26.57 12.83
N GLU A 3 31.24 25.29 12.56
CA GLU A 3 30.61 24.17 13.26
C GLU A 3 31.02 24.23 14.75
N GLN A 4 30.16 24.82 15.58
CA GLN A 4 30.45 24.96 17.01
C GLN A 4 30.04 23.69 17.77
N CYS A 5 31.03 23.06 18.39
CA CYS A 5 30.78 21.99 19.35
C CYS A 5 30.26 22.57 20.66
N LEU A 6 29.04 22.20 21.04
CA LEU A 6 28.46 22.59 22.32
C LEU A 6 29.26 21.94 23.47
N LYS A 7 29.96 22.77 24.24
CA LYS A 7 30.84 22.36 25.35
C LYS A 7 30.16 22.36 26.72
N ALA A 8 28.95 22.92 26.84
CA ALA A 8 28.30 23.22 28.12
C ALA A 8 27.93 22.00 28.99
N SER A 9 28.14 20.77 28.50
CA SER A 9 27.80 19.53 29.22
C SER A 9 28.65 18.32 28.78
N VAL A 10 29.84 18.54 28.22
CA VAL A 10 30.68 17.45 27.70
C VAL A 10 31.68 16.98 28.76
N ASN A 11 31.45 15.81 29.34
CA ASN A 11 32.36 15.18 30.31
C ASN A 11 33.03 13.92 29.77
N THR A 12 32.46 13.31 28.74
CA THR A 12 32.98 12.08 28.13
C THR A 12 33.14 12.21 26.61
N CYS A 13 33.91 11.28 26.02
CA CYS A 13 33.99 11.15 24.56
C CYS A 13 32.60 10.94 23.92
N GLY A 14 31.73 10.16 24.55
CA GLY A 14 30.37 9.91 24.05
C GLY A 14 29.52 11.18 24.01
N ASP A 15 29.60 12.03 25.04
CA ASP A 15 28.89 13.32 25.07
C ASP A 15 29.35 14.22 23.93
N CYS A 16 30.67 14.26 23.69
CA CYS A 16 31.25 15.05 22.61
C CYS A 16 30.74 14.63 21.23
N ILE A 17 30.71 13.32 20.96
CA ILE A 17 30.24 12.80 19.66
C ILE A 17 28.75 13.10 19.46
N LYS A 18 27.95 13.11 20.53
CA LYS A 18 26.53 13.50 20.50
C LYS A 18 26.32 15.02 20.42
N SER A 19 27.33 15.83 20.76
CA SER A 19 27.20 17.30 20.77
C SER A 19 26.99 17.89 19.37
N GLY A 20 27.59 17.29 18.33
CA GLY A 20 27.42 17.72 16.93
C GLY A 20 28.14 16.83 15.92
N SER A 21 27.74 16.92 14.65
CA SER A 21 28.31 16.18 13.51
C SER A 21 29.79 16.46 13.27
N GLY A 22 30.21 17.70 13.46
CA GLY A 22 31.60 18.16 13.28
C GLY A 22 32.53 17.88 14.46
N CYS A 23 32.00 17.40 15.59
CA CYS A 23 32.77 17.27 16.82
C CYS A 23 33.71 16.06 16.83
N ALA A 24 34.81 16.18 17.55
CA ALA A 24 35.78 15.14 17.73
C ALA A 24 36.34 15.24 19.15
N TRP A 25 36.89 14.15 19.65
CA TRP A 25 37.43 14.07 21.00
C TRP A 25 38.92 13.74 20.98
N CYS A 26 39.72 14.46 21.77
CA CYS A 26 41.13 14.13 21.94
C CYS A 26 41.36 13.20 23.14
N LYS A 27 41.87 11.97 22.90
CA LYS A 27 42.18 10.98 23.94
C LYS A 27 43.60 11.09 24.50
N ASP A 28 44.44 11.99 23.98
CA ASP A 28 45.83 12.11 24.41
C ASP A 28 45.92 12.59 25.86
N LEU A 29 46.70 11.88 26.68
CA LEU A 29 46.76 12.14 28.13
C LEU A 29 47.21 13.58 28.45
N ASN A 30 48.20 14.10 27.72
CA ASN A 30 48.79 15.42 27.96
C ASN A 30 48.13 16.57 27.18
N PHE A 31 46.90 16.38 26.67
CA PHE A 31 46.22 17.39 25.86
C PHE A 31 45.66 18.57 26.68
N THR A 32 45.13 18.30 27.86
CA THR A 32 44.56 19.32 28.76
C THR A 32 45.61 19.82 29.75
N LYS A 33 45.64 21.13 29.99
CA LYS A 33 46.51 21.73 31.02
C LYS A 33 45.92 21.52 32.42
N ALA A 34 46.76 21.61 33.46
CA ALA A 34 46.28 21.56 34.84
C ALA A 34 45.23 22.65 35.09
N GLY A 35 44.05 22.26 35.59
CA GLY A 35 42.91 23.15 35.82
C GLY A 35 41.99 23.37 34.61
N GLU A 36 42.31 22.81 33.44
CA GLU A 36 41.44 22.87 32.27
C GLU A 36 40.34 21.81 32.34
N GLN A 37 39.11 22.15 31.92
CA GLN A 37 37.99 21.22 31.93
C GLN A 37 38.11 20.14 30.85
N GLU A 38 37.60 18.94 31.12
CA GLU A 38 37.54 17.83 30.15
C GLU A 38 36.78 18.20 28.87
N ALA A 39 35.83 19.13 28.95
CA ALA A 39 35.13 19.69 27.79
C ALA A 39 36.09 20.29 26.74
N ALA A 40 37.30 20.69 27.12
CA ALA A 40 38.33 21.20 26.20
C ALA A 40 38.83 20.14 25.21
N ARG A 41 38.69 18.85 25.53
CA ARG A 41 38.99 17.72 24.63
C ARG A 41 37.98 17.58 23.49
N CYS A 42 36.84 18.26 23.58
CA CYS A 42 35.80 18.24 22.55
C CYS A 42 35.87 19.48 21.66
N ASN A 43 36.22 19.29 20.39
CA ASN A 43 36.20 20.35 19.39
C ASN A 43 36.17 19.77 17.97
N THR A 44 36.17 20.60 16.93
CA THR A 44 36.39 20.12 15.57
C THR A 44 37.76 19.46 15.44
N ALA A 45 37.88 18.46 14.56
CA ALA A 45 39.15 17.76 14.37
C ALA A 45 40.29 18.69 13.93
N ALA A 46 39.99 19.80 13.24
CA ALA A 46 40.97 20.83 12.88
C ALA A 46 41.49 21.55 14.13
N MET A 47 40.60 22.10 14.96
CA MET A 47 40.99 22.82 16.17
C MET A 47 41.73 21.93 17.18
N LEU A 48 41.39 20.64 17.25
CA LEU A 48 42.13 19.69 18.09
C LEU A 48 43.56 19.48 17.60
N ARG A 49 43.79 19.39 16.28
CA ARG A 49 45.15 19.31 15.71
C ARG A 49 45.93 20.59 15.95
N ASP A 50 45.29 21.75 15.75
CA ASP A 50 45.93 23.06 15.97
C ASP A 50 46.34 23.26 17.44
N LYS A 51 45.57 22.69 18.37
CA LYS A 51 45.89 22.70 19.81
C LYS A 51 46.93 21.63 20.20
N GLY A 52 47.36 20.77 19.28
CA GLY A 52 48.43 19.79 19.51
C GLY A 52 47.96 18.37 19.83
N CYS A 53 46.70 18.00 19.56
CA CYS A 53 46.26 16.61 19.63
C CYS A 53 46.88 15.80 18.48
N SER A 54 47.46 14.64 18.79
CA SER A 54 47.98 13.72 17.78
C SER A 54 46.87 13.20 16.87
N SER A 55 47.17 12.93 15.60
CA SER A 55 46.17 12.41 14.65
C SER A 55 45.57 11.07 15.11
N SER A 56 46.38 10.19 15.73
CA SER A 56 45.92 8.93 16.33
C SER A 56 45.14 9.11 17.64
N GLY A 57 45.27 10.27 18.27
CA GLY A 57 44.58 10.70 19.48
C GLY A 57 43.16 11.20 19.23
N ILE A 58 42.84 11.58 18.00
CA ILE A 58 41.53 12.14 17.64
C ILE A 58 40.51 11.02 17.39
N ILE A 59 39.51 10.94 18.24
CA ILE A 59 38.33 10.09 18.07
C ILE A 59 37.27 10.88 17.31
N ASN A 60 36.99 10.46 16.09
CA ASN A 60 35.99 11.09 15.21
C ASN A 60 35.27 10.00 14.39
N PRO A 61 34.37 9.22 15.01
CA PRO A 61 33.63 8.18 14.33
C PRO A 61 32.89 8.76 13.13
N LYS A 62 32.87 8.02 12.03
CA LYS A 62 32.14 8.34 10.81
C LYS A 62 30.99 7.35 10.64
N ASN A 63 30.06 7.70 9.76
CA ASN A 63 29.07 6.74 9.31
C ASN A 63 29.77 5.59 8.58
N ASP A 64 29.24 4.38 8.75
CA ASP A 64 29.67 3.19 8.03
C ASP A 64 28.46 2.58 7.32
N PHE A 65 28.64 2.24 6.05
CA PHE A 65 27.60 1.75 5.15
C PHE A 65 28.12 0.53 4.41
N ILE A 66 27.48 -0.60 4.63
CA ILE A 66 27.86 -1.87 4.04
C ILE A 66 26.65 -2.43 3.31
N LYS A 67 26.82 -2.80 2.04
CA LYS A 67 25.80 -3.54 1.30
C LYS A 67 25.97 -5.03 1.60
N THR A 68 25.05 -5.61 2.36
CA THR A 68 25.11 -7.04 2.73
C THR A 68 24.51 -7.94 1.65
N LYS A 69 23.55 -7.42 0.85
CA LYS A 69 23.04 -8.06 -0.38
C LYS A 69 22.91 -7.04 -1.51
N ASP A 70 23.70 -7.22 -2.57
CA ASP A 70 23.79 -6.30 -3.72
C ASP A 70 23.74 -7.05 -5.05
N LYS A 71 22.70 -7.87 -5.25
CA LYS A 71 22.47 -8.53 -6.54
C LYS A 71 22.16 -7.48 -7.60
N PRO A 72 22.77 -7.56 -8.80
CA PRO A 72 22.50 -6.61 -9.87
C PRO A 72 21.06 -6.71 -10.35
N LEU A 73 20.51 -5.59 -10.83
CA LEU A 73 19.22 -5.56 -11.50
C LEU A 73 19.21 -6.52 -12.69
N ALA A 74 18.24 -7.43 -12.72
CA ALA A 74 18.19 -8.53 -13.68
C ALA A 74 16.77 -8.71 -14.26
N PRO A 75 16.61 -8.79 -15.59
CA PRO A 75 15.35 -9.19 -16.20
C PRO A 75 15.16 -10.72 -16.16
N GLY A 76 13.96 -11.20 -16.49
CA GLY A 76 13.66 -12.63 -16.64
C GLY A 76 12.50 -13.08 -15.74
N ALA A 77 12.31 -14.40 -15.65
CA ALA A 77 11.19 -15.00 -14.89
C ALA A 77 11.27 -14.74 -13.37
N ASN A 78 12.48 -14.56 -12.83
CA ASN A 78 12.73 -14.17 -11.44
C ASN A 78 13.53 -12.85 -11.44
N PRO A 79 12.86 -11.71 -11.70
CA PRO A 79 13.56 -10.46 -11.89
C PRO A 79 14.09 -9.89 -10.57
N VAL A 80 15.24 -9.23 -10.62
CA VAL A 80 15.76 -8.40 -9.53
C VAL A 80 15.46 -6.95 -9.88
N GLN A 81 14.49 -6.36 -9.19
CA GLN A 81 13.98 -5.02 -9.51
C GLN A 81 14.51 -3.91 -8.61
N ILE A 82 15.12 -4.25 -7.47
CA ILE A 82 15.68 -3.31 -6.49
C ILE A 82 17.13 -3.70 -6.19
N GLN A 83 18.01 -2.72 -6.11
CA GLN A 83 19.42 -2.87 -5.77
C GLN A 83 19.91 -1.68 -4.94
N PRO A 84 20.60 -1.87 -3.80
CA PRO A 84 20.84 -3.14 -3.10
C PRO A 84 19.56 -3.69 -2.46
N GLN A 85 19.56 -4.98 -2.10
CA GLN A 85 18.43 -5.61 -1.41
C GLN A 85 18.57 -5.55 0.11
N GLU A 86 19.80 -5.42 0.63
CA GLU A 86 20.05 -5.34 2.06
C GLU A 86 21.29 -4.49 2.33
N VAL A 87 21.18 -3.61 3.33
CA VAL A 87 22.24 -2.70 3.77
C VAL A 87 22.35 -2.70 5.28
N GLN A 88 23.57 -2.59 5.79
CA GLN A 88 23.88 -2.36 7.20
C GLN A 88 24.43 -0.94 7.34
N LEU A 89 23.87 -0.19 8.30
CA LEU A 89 24.19 1.21 8.54
C LEU A 89 24.58 1.41 10.01
N ASN A 90 25.80 1.89 10.24
CA ASN A 90 26.22 2.41 11.54
C ASN A 90 26.26 3.94 11.44
N LEU A 91 25.25 4.60 12.01
CA LEU A 91 25.08 6.05 11.92
C LEU A 91 25.64 6.75 13.15
N ARG A 92 26.41 7.81 12.92
CA ARG A 92 26.78 8.77 13.94
C ARG A 92 25.63 9.76 14.18
N PRO A 93 25.23 10.02 15.44
CA PRO A 93 24.22 11.01 15.75
C PRO A 93 24.52 12.38 15.14
N GLY A 94 23.52 12.97 14.48
CA GLY A 94 23.61 14.28 13.83
C GLY A 94 24.39 14.30 12.50
N LEU A 95 25.04 13.20 12.09
CA LEU A 95 25.71 13.12 10.78
C LEU A 95 24.84 12.33 9.78
N PRO A 96 24.24 12.98 8.78
CA PRO A 96 23.39 12.28 7.82
C PRO A 96 24.19 11.31 6.94
N GLN A 97 23.54 10.23 6.50
CA GLN A 97 24.07 9.30 5.51
C GLN A 97 23.18 9.29 4.27
N THR A 98 23.78 9.42 3.10
CA THR A 98 23.08 9.20 1.83
C THR A 98 23.54 7.89 1.21
N PHE A 99 22.59 7.10 0.71
CA PHE A 99 22.89 5.96 -0.15
C PHE A 99 21.94 5.91 -1.34
N GLN A 100 22.40 5.24 -2.41
CA GLN A 100 21.63 5.08 -3.62
C GLN A 100 20.88 3.75 -3.62
N LEU A 101 19.63 3.79 -4.05
CA LEU A 101 18.80 2.63 -4.35
C LEU A 101 18.36 2.72 -5.80
N HIS A 102 18.63 1.67 -6.57
CA HIS A 102 18.26 1.57 -7.97
C HIS A 102 17.01 0.70 -8.10
N PHE A 103 16.03 1.20 -8.84
CA PHE A 103 14.83 0.47 -9.22
C PHE A 103 14.77 0.30 -10.73
N LYS A 104 14.45 -0.92 -11.19
CA LYS A 104 14.10 -1.17 -12.59
C LYS A 104 12.89 -2.08 -12.66
N ARG A 105 11.89 -1.64 -13.41
CA ARG A 105 10.68 -2.42 -13.64
C ARG A 105 11.00 -3.67 -14.46
N ALA A 106 10.50 -4.81 -14.03
CA ALA A 106 10.56 -6.04 -14.80
C ALA A 106 9.56 -6.00 -15.96
N ILE A 107 10.03 -6.31 -17.16
CA ILE A 107 9.18 -6.53 -18.33
C ILE A 107 8.55 -7.92 -18.17
N GLY A 108 7.23 -8.02 -18.32
CA GLY A 108 6.51 -9.29 -18.24
C GLY A 108 6.29 -9.81 -16.81
N TYR A 109 6.32 -8.93 -15.79
CA TYR A 109 6.01 -9.32 -14.41
C TYR A 109 4.55 -9.80 -14.31
N PRO A 110 4.28 -10.92 -13.59
CA PRO A 110 2.95 -11.50 -13.54
C PRO A 110 1.92 -10.53 -12.98
N VAL A 111 0.70 -10.59 -13.51
CA VAL A 111 -0.45 -9.82 -13.04
C VAL A 111 -1.54 -10.76 -12.57
N ASP A 112 -1.99 -10.57 -11.34
CA ASP A 112 -3.21 -11.17 -10.84
C ASP A 112 -4.32 -10.14 -10.88
N LEU A 113 -5.41 -10.46 -11.57
CA LEU A 113 -6.62 -9.64 -11.60
C LEU A 113 -7.76 -10.39 -10.93
N TYR A 114 -8.28 -9.84 -9.84
CA TYR A 114 -9.49 -10.34 -9.21
C TYR A 114 -10.66 -9.41 -9.54
N TYR A 115 -11.65 -9.93 -10.26
CA TYR A 115 -12.83 -9.19 -10.67
C TYR A 115 -13.93 -9.38 -9.62
N LEU A 116 -14.25 -8.31 -8.91
CA LEU A 116 -15.24 -8.26 -7.84
C LEU A 116 -16.46 -7.50 -8.33
N MET A 117 -17.53 -8.24 -8.59
CA MET A 117 -18.73 -7.71 -9.25
C MET A 117 -19.90 -7.57 -8.29
N ASP A 118 -20.56 -6.43 -8.35
CA ASP A 118 -21.88 -6.23 -7.79
C ASP A 118 -22.91 -7.06 -8.57
N LEU A 119 -23.67 -7.90 -7.86
CA LEU A 119 -24.75 -8.70 -8.43
C LEU A 119 -26.12 -8.31 -7.86
N SER A 120 -26.27 -7.08 -7.36
CA SER A 120 -27.58 -6.49 -7.08
C SER A 120 -28.45 -6.46 -8.34
N TYR A 121 -29.74 -6.15 -8.18
CA TYR A 121 -30.70 -6.24 -9.28
C TYR A 121 -30.40 -5.23 -10.40
N SER A 122 -29.78 -4.08 -10.08
CA SER A 122 -29.42 -3.04 -11.06
C SER A 122 -28.35 -3.51 -12.05
N MET A 123 -27.48 -4.45 -11.66
CA MET A 123 -26.34 -4.92 -12.45
C MET A 123 -26.68 -6.05 -13.45
N LYS A 124 -27.97 -6.20 -13.81
CA LYS A 124 -28.46 -7.34 -14.62
C LYS A 124 -27.87 -7.36 -16.03
N ASP A 125 -27.91 -6.23 -16.71
CA ASP A 125 -27.36 -6.05 -18.05
C ASP A 125 -25.84 -6.07 -18.06
N ASP A 126 -25.18 -5.51 -17.04
CA ASP A 126 -23.73 -5.63 -16.86
C ASP A 126 -23.27 -7.10 -16.80
N LEU A 127 -24.01 -7.95 -16.06
CA LEU A 127 -23.66 -9.37 -15.93
C LEU A 127 -23.66 -10.09 -17.28
N GLU A 128 -24.61 -9.79 -18.15
CA GLU A 128 -24.67 -10.38 -19.49
C GLU A 128 -23.47 -9.99 -20.35
N ASN A 129 -22.97 -8.76 -20.21
CA ASN A 129 -21.75 -8.32 -20.88
C ASN A 129 -20.51 -8.96 -20.27
N VAL A 130 -20.40 -9.05 -18.94
CA VAL A 130 -19.25 -9.68 -18.26
C VAL A 130 -19.14 -11.17 -18.62
N LYS A 131 -20.27 -11.87 -18.80
CA LYS A 131 -20.31 -13.25 -19.31
C LYS A 131 -19.66 -13.37 -20.70
N GLN A 132 -19.82 -12.36 -21.56
CA GLN A 132 -19.22 -12.32 -22.89
C GLN A 132 -17.73 -11.87 -22.85
N LEU A 133 -17.36 -11.04 -21.87
CA LEU A 133 -16.03 -10.43 -21.73
C LEU A 133 -14.94 -11.40 -21.22
N GLY A 134 -15.29 -12.49 -20.55
CA GLY A 134 -14.33 -13.33 -19.82
C GLY A 134 -13.12 -13.81 -20.63
N ASN A 135 -13.32 -14.24 -21.89
CA ASN A 135 -12.21 -14.65 -22.76
C ASN A 135 -11.38 -13.45 -23.26
N ASN A 136 -12.03 -12.33 -23.56
CA ASN A 136 -11.36 -11.14 -24.11
C ASN A 136 -10.48 -10.47 -23.06
N LEU A 137 -10.95 -10.38 -21.81
CA LEU A 137 -10.22 -9.73 -20.73
C LEU A 137 -8.89 -10.41 -20.41
N LEU A 138 -8.91 -11.73 -20.18
CA LEU A 138 -7.67 -12.47 -19.90
C LEU A 138 -6.72 -12.46 -21.10
N THR A 139 -7.26 -12.50 -22.33
CA THR A 139 -6.46 -12.44 -23.56
C THR A 139 -5.73 -11.11 -23.68
N GLU A 140 -6.42 -9.98 -23.51
CA GLU A 140 -5.80 -8.64 -23.57
C GLU A 140 -4.78 -8.42 -22.46
N LEU A 141 -5.08 -8.84 -21.23
CA LEU A 141 -4.13 -8.75 -20.12
C LEU A 141 -2.90 -9.61 -20.35
N THR A 142 -3.07 -10.83 -20.87
CA THR A 142 -1.95 -11.72 -21.21
C THR A 142 -1.11 -11.13 -22.33
N ARG A 143 -1.73 -10.47 -23.32
CA ARG A 143 -1.02 -9.78 -24.41
C ARG A 143 -0.11 -8.66 -23.91
N ILE A 144 -0.54 -7.91 -22.89
CA ILE A 144 0.23 -6.79 -22.33
C ILE A 144 1.30 -7.27 -21.33
N THR A 145 0.94 -8.23 -20.50
CA THR A 145 1.73 -8.61 -19.31
C THR A 145 2.57 -9.87 -19.53
N GLY A 146 2.28 -10.66 -20.57
CA GLY A 146 2.90 -11.96 -20.83
C GLY A 146 2.47 -13.09 -19.89
N ASN A 147 1.98 -12.78 -18.68
CA ASN A 147 1.57 -13.76 -17.68
C ASN A 147 0.49 -13.18 -16.77
N ALA A 148 -0.78 -13.44 -17.09
CA ALA A 148 -1.92 -13.00 -16.30
C ALA A 148 -2.65 -14.18 -15.65
N ARG A 149 -3.20 -13.94 -14.45
CA ARG A 149 -4.21 -14.80 -13.82
C ARG A 149 -5.46 -13.98 -13.54
N ILE A 150 -6.62 -14.61 -13.63
CA ILE A 150 -7.91 -13.99 -13.37
C ILE A 150 -8.71 -14.78 -12.34
N GLY A 151 -9.41 -14.07 -11.45
CA GLY A 151 -10.32 -14.62 -10.45
C GLY A 151 -11.63 -13.84 -10.45
N PHE A 152 -12.67 -14.40 -9.83
CA PHE A 152 -14.00 -13.81 -9.79
C PHE A 152 -14.62 -13.94 -8.39
N GLY A 153 -15.26 -12.88 -7.94
CA GLY A 153 -16.13 -12.88 -6.76
C GLY A 153 -17.31 -11.94 -6.98
N SER A 154 -18.34 -12.11 -6.16
CA SER A 154 -19.53 -11.29 -6.22
C SER A 154 -20.00 -10.84 -4.85
N PHE A 155 -20.71 -9.73 -4.82
CA PHE A 155 -21.34 -9.21 -3.60
C PHE A 155 -22.71 -8.59 -3.90
N VAL A 156 -23.50 -8.42 -2.84
CA VAL A 156 -24.73 -7.62 -2.81
C VAL A 156 -24.68 -6.84 -1.50
N ASP A 157 -25.35 -7.32 -0.45
CA ASP A 157 -25.31 -6.68 0.87
C ASP A 157 -25.65 -7.62 2.03
N LYS A 158 -25.58 -7.10 3.25
CA LYS A 158 -25.94 -7.81 4.48
C LYS A 158 -27.39 -8.28 4.43
N THR A 159 -27.61 -9.50 4.88
CA THR A 159 -28.93 -10.18 4.76
C THR A 159 -29.82 -9.93 5.97
N LEU A 160 -29.88 -8.66 6.40
CA LEU A 160 -30.65 -8.18 7.55
C LEU A 160 -31.42 -6.92 7.16
N LEU A 161 -32.50 -6.62 7.89
CA LEU A 161 -33.15 -5.31 7.77
C LEU A 161 -32.24 -4.21 8.35
N PRO A 162 -32.24 -3.00 7.76
CA PRO A 162 -33.13 -2.54 6.67
C PRO A 162 -32.64 -2.85 5.24
N TYR A 163 -31.45 -3.45 5.08
CA TYR A 163 -30.82 -3.63 3.77
C TYR A 163 -31.50 -4.69 2.90
N THR A 164 -31.86 -5.83 3.51
CA THR A 164 -32.51 -6.95 2.82
C THR A 164 -33.82 -7.32 3.50
N ASP A 165 -34.84 -7.66 2.71
CA ASP A 165 -36.09 -8.23 3.21
C ASP A 165 -35.83 -9.60 3.87
N THR A 166 -36.11 -9.68 5.18
CA THR A 166 -35.85 -10.86 6.02
C THR A 166 -36.98 -11.90 5.98
N ASN A 167 -38.04 -11.68 5.21
CA ASN A 167 -39.02 -12.72 4.93
C ASN A 167 -38.33 -13.91 4.24
N GLU A 168 -38.53 -15.13 4.75
CA GLU A 168 -37.84 -16.33 4.24
C GLU A 168 -37.97 -16.51 2.72
N ALA A 169 -39.14 -16.24 2.15
CA ALA A 169 -39.36 -16.36 0.71
C ALA A 169 -38.54 -15.32 -0.08
N LYS A 170 -38.34 -14.13 0.49
CA LYS A 170 -37.57 -13.03 -0.11
C LYS A 170 -36.07 -13.19 0.10
N LEU A 171 -35.62 -13.76 1.20
CA LEU A 171 -34.22 -14.17 1.37
C LEU A 171 -33.84 -15.25 0.36
N GLN A 172 -34.71 -16.21 0.08
CA GLN A 172 -34.46 -17.23 -0.95
C GLN A 172 -34.56 -16.70 -2.37
N ARG A 173 -35.39 -15.67 -2.59
CA ARG A 173 -35.57 -15.03 -3.90
C ARG A 173 -35.96 -13.54 -3.76
N PRO A 174 -34.98 -12.63 -3.70
CA PRO A 174 -35.24 -11.20 -3.46
C PRO A 174 -35.88 -10.52 -4.67
N CYS A 175 -35.55 -10.96 -5.89
CA CYS A 175 -36.04 -10.38 -7.13
C CYS A 175 -37.57 -10.45 -7.25
N SER A 176 -38.17 -9.35 -7.70
CA SER A 176 -39.62 -9.25 -7.90
C SER A 176 -40.11 -9.99 -9.14
N ASP A 177 -39.27 -10.07 -10.19
CA ASP A 177 -39.61 -10.78 -11.41
C ASP A 177 -39.50 -12.30 -11.23
N LYS A 178 -40.62 -12.99 -11.45
CA LYS A 178 -40.72 -14.45 -11.32
C LYS A 178 -40.20 -15.20 -12.55
N SER A 179 -40.05 -14.54 -13.69
CA SER A 179 -39.57 -15.15 -14.93
C SER A 179 -38.03 -15.26 -14.98
N GLU A 180 -37.33 -14.50 -14.15
CA GLU A 180 -35.87 -14.40 -14.20
C GLU A 180 -35.19 -15.24 -13.11
N PRO A 181 -34.11 -15.98 -13.43
CA PRO A 181 -33.28 -16.63 -12.42
C PRO A 181 -32.71 -15.59 -11.44
N CYS A 182 -32.83 -15.86 -10.14
CA CYS A 182 -32.39 -14.95 -9.08
C CYS A 182 -31.77 -15.76 -7.95
N GLN A 183 -30.61 -15.33 -7.47
CA GLN A 183 -29.95 -15.98 -6.34
C GLN A 183 -30.58 -15.55 -5.02
N PRO A 184 -30.52 -16.40 -3.97
CA PRO A 184 -30.80 -15.97 -2.60
C PRO A 184 -29.93 -14.79 -2.20
N ALA A 185 -30.44 -13.90 -1.34
CA ALA A 185 -29.68 -12.76 -0.84
C ALA A 185 -28.38 -13.19 -0.14
N PHE A 186 -27.30 -12.42 -0.30
CA PHE A 186 -25.99 -12.74 0.25
C PHE A 186 -25.09 -11.49 0.36
N GLY A 187 -24.15 -11.51 1.31
CA GLY A 187 -23.13 -10.45 1.44
C GLY A 187 -22.03 -10.58 0.39
N PHE A 188 -21.04 -11.46 0.62
CA PHE A 188 -19.94 -11.72 -0.32
C PHE A 188 -19.79 -13.21 -0.62
N GLN A 189 -19.50 -13.53 -1.88
CA GLN A 189 -19.17 -14.88 -2.34
C GLN A 189 -17.89 -14.88 -3.20
N HIS A 190 -16.94 -15.72 -2.80
CA HIS A 190 -15.82 -16.09 -3.65
C HIS A 190 -16.28 -17.16 -4.66
N VAL A 191 -16.07 -16.93 -5.95
CA VAL A 191 -16.57 -17.83 -6.99
C VAL A 191 -15.42 -18.59 -7.65
N LEU A 192 -14.33 -17.91 -7.97
CA LEU A 192 -13.18 -18.49 -8.67
C LEU A 192 -11.86 -17.90 -8.17
N SER A 193 -11.00 -18.77 -7.63
CA SER A 193 -9.62 -18.45 -7.30
C SER A 193 -8.80 -18.10 -8.56
N LEU A 194 -7.78 -17.27 -8.38
CA LEU A 194 -6.91 -16.79 -9.44
C LEU A 194 -6.33 -17.95 -10.28
N THR A 195 -6.67 -17.98 -11.56
CA THR A 195 -6.29 -19.04 -12.51
C THR A 195 -5.82 -18.48 -13.84
N LYS A 196 -5.05 -19.26 -14.59
CA LYS A 196 -4.67 -18.97 -15.99
C LYS A 196 -5.72 -19.44 -17.00
N ASP A 197 -6.72 -20.17 -16.53
CA ASP A 197 -7.77 -20.74 -17.37
C ASP A 197 -8.93 -19.77 -17.56
N GLY A 198 -8.90 -19.03 -18.68
CA GLY A 198 -9.98 -18.10 -19.05
C GLY A 198 -11.30 -18.79 -19.36
N THR A 199 -11.27 -20.05 -19.79
CA THR A 199 -12.49 -20.85 -20.02
C THR A 199 -13.17 -21.13 -18.68
N LYS A 200 -12.41 -21.49 -17.65
CA LYS A 200 -12.95 -21.65 -16.29
C LYS A 200 -13.55 -20.36 -15.75
N PHE A 201 -12.94 -19.20 -16.03
CA PHE A 201 -13.51 -17.90 -15.68
C PHE A 201 -14.87 -17.70 -16.36
N ARG A 202 -14.92 -17.80 -17.68
CA ARG A 202 -16.15 -17.66 -18.46
C ARG A 202 -17.25 -18.60 -17.95
N ASP A 203 -16.93 -19.87 -17.75
CA ASP A 203 -17.91 -20.89 -17.34
C ASP A 203 -18.43 -20.68 -15.92
N MET A 204 -17.61 -20.11 -15.02
CA MET A 204 -18.03 -19.78 -13.64
C MET A 204 -18.86 -18.50 -13.58
N VAL A 205 -18.54 -17.50 -14.39
CA VAL A 205 -19.32 -16.26 -14.53
C VAL A 205 -20.66 -16.53 -15.21
N ALA A 206 -20.69 -17.38 -16.24
CA ALA A 206 -21.91 -17.78 -16.94
C ALA A 206 -22.96 -18.43 -16.02
N LYS A 207 -22.53 -19.03 -14.91
CA LYS A 207 -23.43 -19.66 -13.91
C LYS A 207 -23.96 -18.67 -12.87
N GLN A 208 -23.46 -17.44 -12.87
CA GLN A 208 -23.94 -16.42 -11.94
C GLN A 208 -25.26 -15.82 -12.44
N HIS A 209 -26.02 -15.34 -11.47
CA HIS A 209 -27.32 -14.72 -11.65
C HIS A 209 -27.37 -13.55 -10.67
N ILE A 210 -28.17 -12.54 -11.00
CA ILE A 210 -28.40 -11.41 -10.10
C ILE A 210 -29.16 -11.85 -8.84
N SER A 211 -29.12 -10.98 -7.85
CA SER A 211 -29.80 -11.07 -6.57
C SER A 211 -30.52 -9.73 -6.34
N GLY A 212 -30.79 -9.38 -5.09
CA GLY A 212 -31.32 -8.07 -4.76
C GLY A 212 -31.42 -7.83 -3.25
N ASN A 213 -31.53 -6.56 -2.93
CA ASN A 213 -31.66 -5.93 -1.62
C ASN A 213 -32.70 -4.78 -1.76
N LEU A 214 -32.84 -3.97 -0.72
CA LEU A 214 -33.87 -2.93 -0.62
C LEU A 214 -33.33 -1.51 -0.85
N ASP A 215 -32.16 -1.21 -0.31
CA ASP A 215 -31.55 0.12 -0.37
C ASP A 215 -30.47 0.23 -1.46
N PRO A 216 -30.16 1.46 -1.93
CA PRO A 216 -29.22 1.63 -3.05
C PRO A 216 -27.74 1.35 -2.75
N PRO A 217 -27.13 1.77 -1.61
CA PRO A 217 -25.73 1.47 -1.36
C PRO A 217 -25.50 -0.02 -1.11
N GLU A 218 -24.36 -0.53 -1.58
CA GLU A 218 -24.08 -1.97 -1.52
C GLU A 218 -22.95 -2.32 -0.54
N GLY A 219 -22.86 -3.60 -0.18
CA GLY A 219 -21.88 -4.16 0.76
C GLY A 219 -20.47 -4.35 0.18
N SER A 220 -20.04 -3.50 -0.74
CA SER A 220 -18.78 -3.66 -1.49
C SER A 220 -17.54 -3.65 -0.60
N LEU A 221 -17.51 -2.83 0.46
CA LEU A 221 -16.33 -2.75 1.34
C LEU A 221 -16.11 -4.03 2.15
N ASP A 222 -17.18 -4.74 2.55
CA ASP A 222 -17.07 -6.06 3.19
C ASP A 222 -16.40 -7.06 2.25
N ALA A 223 -16.79 -7.04 0.97
CA ALA A 223 -16.23 -7.90 -0.05
C ALA A 223 -14.76 -7.58 -0.34
N ILE A 224 -14.40 -6.29 -0.48
CA ILE A 224 -13.00 -5.85 -0.64
C ILE A 224 -12.15 -6.32 0.54
N MET A 225 -12.65 -6.16 1.77
CA MET A 225 -11.94 -6.62 2.97
C MET A 225 -11.65 -8.11 2.89
N GLN A 226 -12.65 -8.95 2.60
CA GLN A 226 -12.47 -10.39 2.50
C GLN A 226 -11.51 -10.78 1.36
N VAL A 227 -11.59 -10.12 0.20
CA VAL A 227 -10.66 -10.35 -0.91
C VAL A 227 -9.21 -9.99 -0.54
N ALA A 228 -9.02 -8.95 0.28
CA ALA A 228 -7.69 -8.56 0.74
C ALA A 228 -7.12 -9.57 1.75
N VAL A 229 -7.90 -9.97 2.76
CA VAL A 229 -7.39 -10.77 3.89
C VAL A 229 -7.40 -12.28 3.62
N CYS A 230 -8.25 -12.79 2.73
CA CYS A 230 -8.32 -14.21 2.35
C CYS A 230 -7.28 -14.59 1.28
N VAL A 231 -6.02 -14.26 1.54
CA VAL A 231 -4.91 -14.38 0.57
C VAL A 231 -4.81 -15.76 -0.06
N LYS A 232 -4.99 -16.82 0.74
CA LYS A 232 -4.88 -18.21 0.28
C LYS A 232 -6.06 -18.65 -0.57
N ASP A 233 -7.29 -18.34 -0.14
CA ASP A 233 -8.52 -18.73 -0.85
C ASP A 233 -8.64 -18.01 -2.20
N ILE A 234 -8.32 -16.71 -2.22
CA ILE A 234 -8.28 -15.92 -3.45
C ILE A 234 -7.14 -16.39 -4.36
N GLY A 235 -5.99 -16.76 -3.77
CA GLY A 235 -4.82 -17.30 -4.48
C GLY A 235 -3.83 -16.23 -4.93
N TRP A 236 -3.76 -15.09 -4.22
CA TRP A 236 -2.85 -13.98 -4.53
C TRP A 236 -1.40 -14.46 -4.57
N GLY A 237 -0.70 -14.17 -5.67
CA GLY A 237 0.69 -14.56 -5.89
C GLY A 237 1.69 -13.47 -5.53
N ASN A 238 2.95 -13.70 -5.90
CA ASN A 238 3.98 -12.66 -5.93
C ASN A 238 3.97 -12.01 -7.33
N SER A 239 3.06 -11.06 -7.49
CA SER A 239 2.59 -10.51 -8.76
C SER A 239 2.07 -9.09 -8.51
N THR A 240 1.85 -8.32 -9.58
CA THR A 240 1.02 -7.12 -9.49
C THR A 240 -0.41 -7.56 -9.21
N ARG A 241 -0.97 -7.13 -8.07
CA ARG A 241 -2.33 -7.51 -7.64
C ARG A 241 -3.31 -6.38 -7.97
N LEU A 242 -4.21 -6.63 -8.91
CA LEU A 242 -5.27 -5.71 -9.31
C LEU A 242 -6.62 -6.23 -8.80
N LEU A 243 -7.36 -5.38 -8.08
CA LEU A 243 -8.73 -5.67 -7.66
C LEU A 243 -9.68 -4.77 -8.42
N VAL A 244 -10.45 -5.32 -9.35
CA VAL A 244 -11.47 -4.54 -10.07
C VAL A 244 -12.76 -4.61 -9.29
N LEU A 245 -13.26 -3.48 -8.80
CA LEU A 245 -14.60 -3.36 -8.24
C LEU A 245 -15.52 -2.82 -9.34
N ALA A 246 -16.52 -3.60 -9.74
CA ALA A 246 -17.54 -3.18 -10.70
C ALA A 246 -18.89 -3.05 -9.98
N THR A 247 -19.45 -1.84 -9.96
CA THR A 247 -20.74 -1.53 -9.33
C THR A 247 -21.33 -0.28 -9.95
N ASP A 248 -22.65 -0.19 -9.98
CA ASP A 248 -23.34 0.99 -10.43
C ASP A 248 -23.68 1.95 -9.30
N ASP A 249 -23.60 1.58 -8.02
CA ASP A 249 -24.05 2.41 -6.90
C ASP A 249 -22.99 2.68 -5.81
N GLY A 250 -23.40 3.36 -4.74
CA GLY A 250 -22.58 3.69 -3.59
C GLY A 250 -22.18 2.47 -2.75
N PHE A 251 -21.58 2.72 -1.60
CA PHE A 251 -21.10 1.67 -0.71
C PHE A 251 -21.45 1.98 0.74
N HIS A 252 -21.76 0.93 1.49
CA HIS A 252 -21.84 0.99 2.94
C HIS A 252 -20.47 1.02 3.61
N MET A 253 -20.38 1.72 4.75
CA MET A 253 -19.16 1.83 5.54
C MET A 253 -19.42 1.69 7.04
N ALA A 254 -18.34 1.53 7.82
CA ALA A 254 -18.43 1.41 9.28
C ALA A 254 -19.32 2.49 9.89
N GLY A 255 -20.24 2.08 10.75
CA GLY A 255 -21.31 2.88 11.33
C GLY A 255 -22.68 2.55 10.73
N ASP A 256 -22.76 2.18 9.45
CA ASP A 256 -24.03 1.90 8.78
C ASP A 256 -24.70 0.66 9.37
N GLY A 257 -23.92 -0.39 9.72
CA GLY A 257 -24.39 -1.63 10.32
C GLY A 257 -25.19 -1.46 11.62
N LYS A 258 -25.07 -0.30 12.27
CA LYS A 258 -25.85 0.07 13.45
C LYS A 258 -27.36 0.04 13.16
N LEU A 259 -27.79 0.33 11.93
CA LEU A 259 -29.20 0.26 11.53
C LEU A 259 -29.76 -1.17 11.61
N ALA A 260 -28.91 -2.18 11.40
CA ALA A 260 -29.24 -3.60 11.57
C ALA A 260 -28.83 -4.17 12.93
N ALA A 261 -28.57 -3.30 13.92
CA ALA A 261 -28.08 -3.67 15.25
C ALA A 261 -26.74 -4.43 15.24
N ILE A 262 -25.92 -4.25 14.21
CA ILE A 262 -24.57 -4.76 14.15
C ILE A 262 -23.64 -3.72 14.78
N LEU A 263 -23.15 -4.04 15.98
CA LEU A 263 -22.32 -3.12 16.78
C LEU A 263 -20.84 -3.51 16.80
N GLU A 264 -20.52 -4.73 16.37
CA GLU A 264 -19.16 -5.26 16.41
C GLU A 264 -18.37 -4.74 15.20
N PRO A 265 -17.25 -4.04 15.39
CA PRO A 265 -16.45 -3.57 14.26
C PRO A 265 -15.87 -4.74 13.46
N ASN A 266 -15.64 -4.51 12.16
CA ASN A 266 -14.95 -5.47 11.30
C ASN A 266 -13.58 -5.85 11.88
N LYS A 267 -13.28 -7.15 11.94
CA LYS A 267 -12.04 -7.67 12.56
C LYS A 267 -10.87 -7.83 11.59
N GLU A 268 -11.07 -7.54 10.31
CA GLU A 268 -10.01 -7.58 9.29
C GLU A 268 -9.33 -8.95 9.17
N THR A 269 -10.10 -10.01 9.43
CA THR A 269 -9.68 -11.42 9.29
C THR A 269 -10.48 -12.11 8.19
N CYS A 270 -9.90 -13.18 7.64
CA CYS A 270 -10.56 -14.00 6.64
C CYS A 270 -11.60 -14.91 7.27
N GLU A 271 -12.84 -14.82 6.79
CA GLU A 271 -13.99 -15.51 7.35
C GLU A 271 -14.85 -16.18 6.27
N LEU A 272 -14.19 -16.78 5.28
CA LEU A 272 -14.85 -17.56 4.24
C LEU A 272 -15.18 -18.97 4.74
N VAL A 273 -16.47 -19.32 4.70
CA VAL A 273 -16.95 -20.69 4.94
C VAL A 273 -17.70 -21.13 3.70
N LYS A 274 -17.23 -22.21 3.06
CA LYS A 274 -17.76 -22.68 1.76
C LYS A 274 -17.82 -21.55 0.73
N ASN A 275 -16.76 -20.76 0.66
CA ASN A 275 -16.60 -19.59 -0.21
C ASN A 275 -17.60 -18.44 0.02
N LYS A 276 -18.34 -18.41 1.12
CA LYS A 276 -19.22 -17.29 1.47
C LYS A 276 -18.71 -16.58 2.72
N TYR A 277 -18.87 -15.27 2.77
CA TYR A 277 -18.50 -14.49 3.95
C TYR A 277 -19.44 -14.80 5.12
N SER A 278 -18.92 -15.45 6.14
CA SER A 278 -19.72 -16.01 7.24
C SER A 278 -20.06 -15.00 8.34
N LYS A 279 -19.37 -13.85 8.40
CA LYS A 279 -19.58 -12.81 9.43
C LYS A 279 -20.34 -11.58 8.93
N SER A 280 -20.89 -11.61 7.72
CA SER A 280 -21.61 -10.49 7.10
C SER A 280 -22.70 -9.90 8.01
N ASN A 281 -23.44 -10.74 8.73
CA ASN A 281 -24.51 -10.31 9.64
C ASN A 281 -24.06 -10.13 11.11
N LEU A 282 -22.77 -10.30 11.41
CA LEU A 282 -22.21 -10.26 12.76
C LEU A 282 -21.25 -9.09 12.97
N TRP A 283 -20.54 -8.70 11.93
CA TRP A 283 -19.59 -7.59 11.95
C TRP A 283 -20.06 -6.46 11.07
N ASP A 284 -19.84 -5.24 11.52
CA ASP A 284 -20.12 -4.03 10.78
C ASP A 284 -19.29 -3.99 9.49
N TYR A 285 -19.71 -3.15 8.55
CA TYR A 285 -18.89 -2.84 7.38
C TYR A 285 -17.53 -2.30 7.85
N PRO A 286 -16.44 -2.54 7.10
CA PRO A 286 -15.15 -1.98 7.43
C PRO A 286 -15.13 -0.47 7.16
N SER A 287 -14.30 0.26 7.89
CA SER A 287 -14.05 1.67 7.59
C SER A 287 -13.13 1.81 6.38
N VAL A 288 -13.18 2.97 5.71
CA VAL A 288 -12.27 3.28 4.60
C VAL A 288 -10.79 3.17 5.03
N GLY A 289 -10.46 3.55 6.27
CA GLY A 289 -9.12 3.41 6.82
C GLY A 289 -8.67 1.95 6.99
N GLN A 290 -9.57 1.05 7.41
CA GLN A 290 -9.27 -0.38 7.48
C GLN A 290 -9.02 -0.95 6.08
N ILE A 291 -9.82 -0.55 5.09
CA ILE A 291 -9.66 -0.96 3.69
C ILE A 291 -8.32 -0.47 3.13
N ALA A 292 -8.01 0.83 3.27
CA ALA A 292 -6.74 1.40 2.79
C ALA A 292 -5.53 0.66 3.37
N ARG A 293 -5.54 0.41 4.68
CA ARG A 293 -4.47 -0.33 5.37
C ARG A 293 -4.34 -1.77 4.84
N LYS A 294 -5.43 -2.53 4.74
CA LYS A 294 -5.36 -3.94 4.31
C LYS A 294 -5.01 -4.11 2.84
N LEU A 295 -5.44 -3.19 1.97
CA LEU A 295 -5.01 -3.17 0.58
C LEU A 295 -3.51 -2.85 0.47
N GLU A 296 -3.00 -1.90 1.25
CA GLU A 296 -1.56 -1.56 1.29
C GLU A 296 -0.72 -2.72 1.83
N GLU A 297 -1.10 -3.30 2.98
CA GLU A 297 -0.43 -4.47 3.58
C GLU A 297 -0.32 -5.64 2.59
N GLN A 298 -1.34 -5.82 1.75
CA GLN A 298 -1.40 -6.89 0.75
C GLN A 298 -0.94 -6.46 -0.64
N ASN A 299 -0.44 -5.23 -0.82
CA ASN A 299 -0.02 -4.68 -2.11
C ASN A 299 -1.07 -4.83 -3.23
N ILE A 300 -2.36 -4.70 -2.88
CA ILE A 300 -3.49 -4.78 -3.81
C ILE A 300 -3.84 -3.36 -4.28
N GLN A 301 -3.94 -3.20 -5.60
CA GLN A 301 -4.26 -1.92 -6.24
C GLN A 301 -5.69 -1.98 -6.75
N PRO A 302 -6.65 -1.27 -6.12
CA PRO A 302 -8.04 -1.33 -6.55
C PRO A 302 -8.29 -0.44 -7.77
N ILE A 303 -9.14 -0.92 -8.66
CA ILE A 303 -9.65 -0.20 -9.82
C ILE A 303 -11.15 -0.14 -9.65
N PHE A 304 -11.68 1.05 -9.36
CA PHE A 304 -13.10 1.32 -9.23
C PHE A 304 -13.68 1.56 -10.63
N ALA A 305 -14.32 0.53 -11.20
CA ALA A 305 -15.03 0.59 -12.47
C ALA A 305 -16.51 0.86 -12.19
N VAL A 306 -16.91 2.13 -12.21
CA VAL A 306 -18.23 2.57 -11.73
C VAL A 306 -18.98 3.37 -12.78
N THR A 307 -20.31 3.38 -12.72
CA THR A 307 -21.11 4.19 -13.64
C THR A 307 -20.86 5.69 -13.47
N LYS A 308 -21.23 6.48 -14.49
CA LYS A 308 -21.04 7.94 -14.49
C LYS A 308 -21.67 8.64 -13.27
N LYS A 309 -22.80 8.14 -12.76
CA LYS A 309 -23.47 8.71 -11.57
C LYS A 309 -22.61 8.60 -10.31
N MET A 310 -21.74 7.59 -10.21
CA MET A 310 -20.90 7.32 -9.04
C MET A 310 -19.45 7.79 -9.16
N GLU A 311 -19.03 8.31 -10.33
CA GLU A 311 -17.65 8.73 -10.57
C GLU A 311 -17.10 9.65 -9.48
N THR A 312 -17.86 10.69 -9.08
CA THR A 312 -17.41 11.65 -8.06
C THR A 312 -17.20 10.97 -6.71
N VAL A 313 -18.10 10.08 -6.30
CA VAL A 313 -18.04 9.40 -5.00
C VAL A 313 -16.79 8.52 -4.91
N TYR A 314 -16.54 7.71 -5.94
CA TYR A 314 -15.36 6.83 -5.96
C TYR A 314 -14.06 7.58 -6.24
N THR A 315 -14.13 8.75 -6.88
CA THR A 315 -12.96 9.65 -7.01
C THR A 315 -12.53 10.18 -5.65
N GLU A 316 -13.46 10.59 -4.78
CA GLU A 316 -13.13 10.98 -3.40
C GLU A 316 -12.62 9.79 -2.58
N LEU A 317 -13.22 8.60 -2.72
CA LEU A 317 -12.72 7.38 -2.08
C LEU A 317 -11.28 7.06 -2.51
N SER A 318 -10.98 7.18 -3.80
CA SER A 318 -9.66 6.92 -4.39
C SER A 318 -8.58 7.85 -3.83
N LYS A 319 -8.92 9.06 -3.36
CA LYS A 319 -7.94 9.94 -2.69
C LYS A 319 -7.50 9.41 -1.32
N LEU A 320 -8.34 8.59 -0.68
CA LEU A 320 -8.09 8.02 0.65
C LEU A 320 -7.39 6.66 0.58
N ILE A 321 -7.43 5.99 -0.58
CA ILE A 321 -6.84 4.67 -0.79
C ILE A 321 -5.60 4.83 -1.69
N PRO A 322 -4.38 4.56 -1.21
CA PRO A 322 -3.19 4.66 -2.04
C PRO A 322 -3.23 3.70 -3.24
N LYS A 323 -2.64 4.12 -4.37
CA LYS A 323 -2.49 3.30 -5.59
C LYS A 323 -3.81 2.73 -6.12
N SER A 324 -4.87 3.52 -6.06
CA SER A 324 -6.16 3.22 -6.68
C SER A 324 -6.42 4.01 -7.95
N ALA A 325 -7.25 3.47 -8.82
CA ALA A 325 -7.72 4.14 -10.03
C ALA A 325 -9.24 4.12 -10.11
N VAL A 326 -9.83 5.11 -10.79
CA VAL A 326 -11.26 5.17 -11.09
C VAL A 326 -11.43 5.21 -12.59
N GLY A 327 -12.36 4.42 -13.11
CA GLY A 327 -12.76 4.45 -14.51
C GLY A 327 -14.28 4.43 -14.63
N VAL A 328 -14.80 5.25 -15.55
CA VAL A 328 -16.23 5.31 -15.81
C VAL A 328 -16.64 4.15 -16.70
N LEU A 329 -17.43 3.24 -16.14
CA LEU A 329 -18.09 2.13 -16.80
C LEU A 329 -19.22 2.66 -17.68
N SER A 330 -19.30 2.16 -18.92
CA SER A 330 -20.51 2.34 -19.73
C SER A 330 -21.68 1.60 -19.10
N GLU A 331 -22.92 2.00 -19.39
CA GLU A 331 -24.12 1.33 -18.86
C GLU A 331 -24.17 -0.16 -19.19
N ASP A 332 -23.51 -0.58 -20.28
CA ASP A 332 -23.41 -1.97 -20.70
C ASP A 332 -22.08 -2.63 -20.33
N SER A 333 -21.23 -2.01 -19.50
CA SER A 333 -19.90 -2.54 -19.14
C SER A 333 -18.94 -2.86 -20.32
N SER A 334 -19.26 -2.49 -21.56
CA SER A 334 -18.48 -2.86 -22.75
C SER A 334 -17.06 -2.30 -22.76
N ASN A 335 -16.82 -1.20 -22.05
CA ASN A 335 -15.51 -0.55 -21.97
C ASN A 335 -14.62 -1.05 -20.81
N VAL A 336 -15.05 -2.04 -20.02
CA VAL A 336 -14.34 -2.46 -18.80
C VAL A 336 -12.91 -2.94 -19.07
N VAL A 337 -12.66 -3.63 -20.18
CA VAL A 337 -11.31 -4.08 -20.55
C VAL A 337 -10.38 -2.88 -20.74
N LYS A 338 -10.88 -1.84 -21.41
CA LYS A 338 -10.10 -0.61 -21.63
C LYS A 338 -9.81 0.10 -20.31
N ILE A 339 -10.79 0.20 -19.41
CA ILE A 339 -10.61 0.79 -18.07
C ILE A 339 -9.48 0.09 -17.33
N ILE A 340 -9.49 -1.24 -17.31
CA ILE A 340 -8.48 -2.05 -16.63
C ILE A 340 -7.09 -1.82 -17.25
N VAL A 341 -6.99 -1.80 -18.57
CA VAL A 341 -5.73 -1.58 -19.28
C VAL A 341 -5.18 -0.18 -19.02
N ASP A 342 -6.03 0.85 -19.11
CA ASP A 342 -5.65 2.23 -18.87
C ASP A 342 -5.24 2.44 -17.41
N ALA A 343 -5.99 1.87 -16.46
CA ALA A 343 -5.66 1.87 -15.05
C ALA A 343 -4.34 1.14 -14.77
N TYR A 344 -4.10 -0.03 -15.37
CA TYR A 344 -2.83 -0.73 -15.25
C TYR A 344 -1.67 0.11 -15.79
N ASN A 345 -1.81 0.71 -16.97
CA ASN A 345 -0.77 1.55 -17.54
C ASN A 345 -0.49 2.77 -16.65
N ASN A 346 -1.53 3.40 -16.11
CA ASN A 346 -1.42 4.55 -15.21
C ASN A 346 -0.76 4.17 -13.87
N LEU A 347 -1.30 3.16 -13.17
CA LEU A 347 -0.79 2.67 -11.88
C LEU A 347 0.66 2.22 -11.95
N THR A 348 1.08 1.76 -13.13
CA THR A 348 2.43 1.28 -13.32
C THR A 348 3.36 2.30 -13.99
N SER A 349 2.85 3.50 -14.26
CA SER A 349 3.64 4.64 -14.73
C SER A 349 4.34 5.38 -13.59
N GLU A 350 3.80 5.32 -12.37
CA GLU A 350 4.40 5.93 -11.18
C GLU A 350 5.05 4.85 -10.30
N VAL A 351 6.28 5.10 -9.84
CA VAL A 351 6.97 4.27 -8.84
C VAL A 351 7.12 5.06 -7.55
N ILE A 352 6.52 4.54 -6.48
CA ILE A 352 6.57 5.13 -5.14
C ILE A 352 7.46 4.26 -4.25
N LEU A 353 8.56 4.85 -3.76
CA LEU A 353 9.41 4.29 -2.72
C LEU A 353 9.01 4.89 -1.36
N ALA A 354 8.73 4.03 -0.39
CA ALA A 354 8.40 4.39 0.98
C ALA A 354 9.08 3.43 1.96
N HIS A 355 9.12 3.83 3.24
CA HIS A 355 9.56 2.98 4.34
C HIS A 355 8.38 2.65 5.26
N GLU A 356 8.48 1.56 6.00
CA GLU A 356 7.57 1.26 7.11
C GLU A 356 7.80 2.20 8.31
N ALA A 357 7.12 1.94 9.42
CA ALA A 357 7.29 2.72 10.65
C ALA A 357 8.76 2.71 11.10
N LEU A 358 9.33 3.91 11.28
CA LEU A 358 10.69 4.11 11.76
C LEU A 358 10.67 4.49 13.25
N PRO A 359 11.74 4.19 14.01
CA PRO A 359 11.91 4.74 15.35
C PRO A 359 11.97 6.28 15.31
N ASP A 360 11.43 6.95 16.33
CA ASP A 360 11.34 8.43 16.41
C ASP A 360 12.67 9.17 16.25
N PHE A 361 13.77 8.46 16.52
CA PHE A 361 15.13 8.99 16.42
C PHE A 361 15.77 8.79 15.04
N ILE A 362 15.02 8.35 14.02
CA ILE A 362 15.47 8.23 12.63
C ILE A 362 14.49 8.97 11.72
N SER A 363 15.03 9.84 10.86
CA SER A 363 14.30 10.48 9.77
C SER A 363 14.90 10.07 8.44
N VAL A 364 14.03 9.82 7.44
CA VAL A 364 14.42 9.49 6.08
C VAL A 364 13.80 10.51 5.14
N LYS A 365 14.59 11.02 4.20
CA LYS A 365 14.09 11.77 3.05
C LYS A 365 14.56 11.13 1.76
N TYR A 366 13.78 11.32 0.71
CA TYR A 366 14.05 10.76 -0.61
C TYR A 366 14.18 11.87 -1.64
N THR A 367 15.11 11.70 -2.57
CA THR A 367 15.05 12.35 -3.88
C THR A 367 15.20 11.29 -4.97
N SER A 368 14.71 11.58 -6.16
CA SER A 368 14.77 10.69 -7.33
C SER A 368 15.36 11.45 -8.53
N ASP A 369 15.98 10.72 -9.45
CA ASP A 369 16.59 11.24 -10.69
C ASP A 369 15.60 11.43 -11.85
N CYS A 370 14.35 11.77 -11.54
CA CYS A 370 13.27 11.89 -12.51
C CYS A 370 12.34 13.05 -12.21
N LYS A 371 11.56 13.41 -13.23
CA LYS A 371 10.68 14.57 -13.23
C LYS A 371 9.70 14.48 -12.06
N GLY A 372 9.69 15.49 -11.19
CA GLY A 372 8.82 15.57 -10.02
C GLY A 372 9.38 14.92 -8.75
N GLY A 373 10.54 14.26 -8.82
CA GLY A 373 11.23 13.63 -7.70
C GLY A 373 12.50 14.37 -7.23
N GLU A 374 12.85 15.50 -7.85
CA GLU A 374 14.13 16.18 -7.59
C GLU A 374 14.20 16.84 -6.20
N SER A 375 13.05 17.14 -5.60
CA SER A 375 12.94 17.79 -4.30
C SER A 375 12.83 16.78 -3.15
N PRO A 376 13.47 17.01 -1.99
CA PRO A 376 13.38 16.11 -0.84
C PRO A 376 11.95 15.93 -0.33
N SER A 377 11.51 14.68 -0.21
CA SER A 377 10.18 14.30 0.24
C SER A 377 10.23 13.10 1.20
N GLU A 378 9.13 12.86 1.92
CA GLU A 378 8.97 11.67 2.79
C GLU A 378 8.79 10.36 2.00
N ARG A 379 8.54 10.45 0.69
CA ARG A 379 8.40 9.31 -0.22
C ARG A 379 9.08 9.61 -1.54
N GLY A 380 9.88 8.68 -2.04
CA GLY A 380 10.46 8.78 -3.37
C GLY A 380 9.37 8.59 -4.42
N LYS A 381 9.23 9.53 -5.35
CA LYS A 381 8.29 9.43 -6.47
C LYS A 381 9.03 9.52 -7.78
N CYS A 382 8.52 8.81 -8.78
CA CYS A 382 9.13 8.81 -10.10
C CYS A 382 8.15 8.39 -11.19
N ASP A 383 8.01 9.23 -12.21
CA ASP A 383 7.27 8.93 -13.42
C ASP A 383 8.20 8.23 -14.42
N ASN A 384 7.74 7.10 -14.95
CA ASN A 384 8.51 6.11 -15.71
C ASN A 384 9.35 6.71 -16.86
N ASN A 385 10.66 6.40 -16.87
CA ASN A 385 11.47 6.06 -18.04
C ASN A 385 12.93 5.74 -17.60
N ASN A 386 13.31 4.44 -17.55
CA ASN A 386 14.63 3.86 -17.21
C ASN A 386 14.85 3.40 -15.76
N ILE A 387 16.11 3.02 -15.44
CA ILE A 387 16.57 2.72 -14.08
C ILE A 387 16.42 4.00 -13.26
N ILE A 388 15.68 3.92 -12.17
CA ILE A 388 15.43 5.03 -11.25
C ILE A 388 16.48 4.93 -10.14
N THR A 389 17.13 6.04 -9.82
CA THR A 389 18.04 6.15 -8.69
C THR A 389 17.41 7.03 -7.62
N TYR A 390 17.07 6.40 -6.49
CA TYR A 390 16.65 7.09 -5.29
C TYR A 390 17.85 7.39 -4.40
N TYR A 391 17.92 8.61 -3.87
CA TYR A 391 18.86 9.00 -2.84
C TYR A 391 18.12 9.01 -1.52
N CYS A 392 18.45 8.05 -0.66
CA CYS A 392 17.87 7.93 0.67
C CYS A 392 18.76 8.68 1.66
N PHE A 393 18.25 9.78 2.20
CA PHE A 393 18.90 10.61 3.20
C PHE A 393 18.46 10.17 4.58
N LEU A 394 19.30 9.44 5.30
CA LEU A 394 19.04 9.02 6.67
C LEU A 394 19.68 9.98 7.66
N PHE A 395 18.90 10.38 8.65
CA PHE A 395 19.35 11.28 9.70
C PHE A 395 18.92 10.72 11.05
N HIS A 396 19.88 10.58 11.97
CA HIS A 396 19.59 10.34 13.37
C HIS A 396 19.60 11.68 14.11
N PRO A 397 18.44 12.34 14.34
CA PRO A 397 18.36 13.53 15.16
C PRO A 397 18.95 13.31 16.55
N LYS A 398 19.55 14.37 17.08
CA LYS A 398 20.08 14.39 18.45
C LYS A 398 18.92 14.12 19.42
N SER A 399 19.08 13.17 20.35
CA SER A 399 18.19 13.06 21.50
C SER A 399 18.41 14.26 22.42
N ILE A 400 17.68 15.35 22.19
CA ILE A 400 17.60 16.44 23.16
C ILE A 400 16.52 16.04 24.16
N TRP A 401 16.95 15.43 25.26
CA TRP A 401 16.11 15.40 26.46
C TRP A 401 15.99 16.84 26.99
N GLY A 402 14.75 17.33 27.12
CA GLY A 402 14.39 18.54 27.86
C GLY A 402 14.05 19.76 27.01
N ASN A 403 12.78 19.89 26.61
CA ASN A 403 11.94 20.97 27.14
C ASN A 403 10.47 20.78 26.72
N SER A 404 9.63 20.85 27.74
CA SER A 404 8.21 21.11 27.73
C SER A 404 7.76 22.04 26.61
N TRP A 405 6.75 21.61 25.86
CA TRP A 405 5.82 22.50 25.16
C TRP A 405 5.15 23.41 26.20
N PRO A 406 5.15 24.74 26.04
CA PRO A 406 4.10 25.55 26.63
C PRO A 406 2.85 25.33 25.79
N ASN A 407 1.83 24.74 26.39
CA ASN A 407 0.46 24.85 25.90
C ASN A 407 0.11 26.36 25.86
N GLY A 408 -0.27 26.84 24.68
CA GLY A 408 -1.01 28.07 24.48
C GLY A 408 -2.34 27.71 23.85
#